data_AF-A0A952XZN2-F1
#
_entry.id   AF-A0A952XZN2-F1
#
_cell.length_a   1.000
_cell.length_b   1.000
_cell.length_c   1.000
_cell.angle_alpha   90.00
_cell.angle_beta   90.00
_cell.angle_gamma   90.00
#
_symmetry.space_group_name_H-M   'P 1'
#
loop_
_entity.id
_entity.type
_entity.pdbx_description
1 polymer ?
#
loop_
_entity_poly.entity_id
_entity_poly.type
_entity_poly.pdbx_seq_one_letter_code
_entity_poly.pdbx_strand_id
1 'polypeptide(L)' 'MARKLIEFHPEDLRALNELADDKSSTVQELIDEAVRDLLKKHVRPTNLKEALRKSAGPNAKRTRSR' A
#
# COMPACT_ATOMS: atom_id res chain seq x y z
N MET A 1 14.54 -1.47 -1.28
CA MET A 1 13.13 -1.03 -1.16
C MET A 1 12.90 -0.63 0.30
N ALA A 2 12.27 0.51 0.57
CA ALA A 2 11.99 0.92 1.95
C ALA A 2 10.91 0.01 2.54
N ARG A 3 11.21 -0.68 3.65
CA ARG A 3 10.25 -1.48 4.41
C ARG A 3 9.52 -0.56 5.39
N LYS A 4 8.19 -0.63 5.43
CA LYS A 4 7.38 -0.07 6.52
C LYS A 4 7.01 -1.20 7.46
N LEU A 5 7.22 -1.00 8.75
CA LEU A 5 6.79 -1.91 9.79
C LEU A 5 5.49 -1.38 10.39
N ILE A 6 4.56 -2.28 10.66
CA ILE A 6 3.28 -2.00 11.31
C ILE A 6 3.22 -2.92 12.51
N GLU A 7 3.00 -2.35 13.69
CA GLU A 7 2.79 -3.10 14.90
C GLU A 7 1.30 -3.37 15.09
N PHE A 8 0.99 -4.60 15.50
CA PHE A 8 -0.36 -5.01 15.85
C PHE A 8 -0.36 -5.41 17.33
N HIS A 9 -1.47 -5.14 18.01
CA HIS A 9 -1.71 -5.76 19.31
C HIS A 9 -1.83 -7.28 19.12
N PRO A 10 -1.39 -8.10 20.10
CA PRO A 10 -1.44 -9.56 19.99
C PRO A 10 -2.84 -10.10 19.70
N GLU A 11 -3.89 -9.51 20.30
CA GLU A 11 -5.28 -9.88 20.04
C GLU A 11 -5.71 -9.63 18.58
N ASP A 12 -5.34 -8.48 18.03
CA ASP A 12 -5.68 -8.10 16.65
C ASP A 12 -4.95 -9.00 15.65
N LEU A 13 -3.67 -9.30 15.92
CA LEU A 13 -2.88 -10.19 15.08
C LEU A 13 -3.46 -11.61 15.09
N ARG A 14 -3.96 -12.08 16.23
CA ARG A 14 -4.61 -13.38 16.32
C ARG A 14 -5.90 -13.42 15.48
N ALA A 15 -6.76 -12.42 15.61
CA ALA A 15 -7.97 -12.32 14.81
C ALA A 15 -7.68 -12.25 13.30
N LEU A 16 -6.61 -11.54 12.90
CA LEU A 16 -6.16 -11.49 11.51
C LEU A 16 -5.67 -12.84 10.99
N ASN A 17 -4.98 -13.63 11.82
CA ASN A 17 -4.57 -14.99 11.44
C ASN A 17 -5.78 -15.91 11.28
N GLU A 18 -6.74 -15.87 12.21
CA GLU A 18 -7.97 -16.66 12.11
C GLU A 18 -8.75 -16.32 10.83
N LEU A 19 -8.85 -15.03 10.48
CA LEU A 19 -9.46 -14.58 9.22
C LEU A 19 -8.69 -15.05 7.97
N ALA A 20 -7.37 -15.12 8.05
CA ALA A 20 -6.53 -15.58 6.94
C ALA A 20 -6.72 -17.08 6.70
N ASP A 21 -6.74 -17.87 7.76
CA ASP A 21 -6.99 -19.31 7.70
C ASP A 21 -8.39 -19.62 7.13
N ASP A 22 -9.42 -18.91 7.59
CA ASP A 22 -10.79 -19.03 7.07
C ASP A 22 -10.88 -18.75 5.56
N LYS A 23 -10.00 -17.88 5.05
CA LYS A 23 -9.92 -17.51 3.64
C LYS A 23 -8.90 -18.33 2.84
N SER A 24 -8.21 -19.27 3.48
CA SER A 24 -7.09 -19.99 2.87
C SER A 24 -6.02 -19.05 2.29
N SER A 25 -5.75 -17.94 2.97
CA SER A 25 -4.76 -16.93 2.58
C SER A 25 -3.78 -16.67 3.72
N THR A 26 -2.86 -15.74 3.50
CA THR A 26 -1.94 -15.25 4.55
C THR A 26 -2.33 -13.86 5.03
N VAL A 27 -1.92 -13.49 6.26
CA VAL A 27 -2.09 -12.12 6.79
C VAL A 27 -1.44 -11.07 5.88
N GLN A 28 -0.31 -11.41 5.24
CA GLN A 28 0.36 -10.50 4.31
C GLN A 28 -0.50 -10.20 3.08
N GLU A 29 -1.15 -11.21 2.51
CA GLU A 29 -2.05 -11.02 1.36
C GLU A 29 -3.28 -10.20 1.73
N LEU A 30 -3.86 -10.43 2.92
CA LEU A 30 -4.96 -9.61 3.44
C LEU A 30 -4.55 -8.14 3.58
N ILE A 31 -3.35 -7.88 4.10
CA ILE A 31 -2.82 -6.51 4.24
C ILE A 31 -2.60 -5.89 2.86
N ASP A 32 -1.98 -6.61 1.93
CA ASP A 32 -1.70 -6.09 0.59
C ASP A 32 -2.99 -5.77 -0.18
N GLU A 33 -4.03 -6.59 -0.04
CA GLU A 33 -5.36 -6.33 -0.58
C GLU A 33 -5.99 -5.10 0.08
N ALA A 34 -6.05 -5.06 1.41
CA ALA A 34 -6.67 -3.97 2.16
C ALA A 34 -5.99 -2.63 1.89
N VAL A 35 -4.65 -2.59 1.85
CA VAL A 35 -3.87 -1.40 1.53
C VAL A 35 -4.14 -0.97 0.09
N ARG A 36 -4.18 -1.90 -0.86
CA ARG A 36 -4.49 -1.59 -2.27
C ARG A 36 -5.89 -0.98 -2.39
N ASP A 37 -6.87 -1.56 -1.72
CA ASP A 37 -8.25 -1.10 -1.79
C ASP A 37 -8.46 0.22 -1.06
N LEU A 38 -7.75 0.45 0.05
CA LEU A 38 -7.68 1.76 0.71
C LEU A 38 -7.11 2.82 -0.24
N LEU A 39 -6.02 2.52 -0.94
CA LEU A 39 -5.41 3.45 -1.89
C LEU A 39 -6.33 3.75 -3.08
N LYS A 40 -7.03 2.74 -3.60
CA LYS A 40 -8.04 2.92 -4.66
C LYS A 40 -9.18 3.84 -4.21
N LYS A 41 -9.76 3.60 -3.02
CA LYS A 41 -10.90 4.39 -2.49
C LYS A 41 -10.56 5.88 -2.32
N HIS A 42 -9.30 6.19 -1.98
CA HIS A 42 -8.86 7.58 -1.78
C HIS A 42 -8.15 8.21 -3.01
N VAL A 43 -8.24 7.59 -4.20
CA VAL A 43 -7.57 8.05 -5.43
C VAL A 43 -6.07 8.30 -5.23
N ARG A 44 -5.45 7.52 -4.34
CA ARG A 44 -4.02 7.56 -4.07
C ARG A 44 -3.30 6.64 -5.05
N PRO A 45 -2.11 7.04 -5.50
CA PRO A 45 -1.35 6.23 -6.45
C PRO A 45 -1.06 4.85 -5.85
N THR A 46 -1.47 3.80 -6.55
CA THR A 46 -1.41 2.40 -6.06
C THR A 46 -0.07 1.75 -6.33
N ASN A 47 0.78 2.39 -7.14
CA ASN A 47 2.12 1.94 -7.46
C ASN A 47 3.14 3.08 -7.29
N LEU A 48 4.41 2.71 -7.09
CA LEU A 48 5.51 3.66 -6.90
C LEU A 48 5.64 4.63 -8.08
N LYS A 49 5.41 4.17 -9.32
CA LYS A 49 5.53 4.99 -10.53
C LYS A 49 4.51 6.13 -10.56
N GLU A 50 3.27 5.85 -10.20
CA GLU A 50 2.21 6.85 -10.07
C GLU A 50 2.46 7.79 -8.90
N ALA A 51 3.00 7.28 -7.79
CA ALA A 51 3.36 8.09 -6.63
C ALA A 51 4.44 9.10 -7.00
N LEU A 52 5.50 8.63 -7.66
CA LEU A 52 6.57 9.49 -8.16
C LEU A 52 6.05 10.50 -9.20
N ARG A 53 5.15 10.08 -10.10
CA ARG A 53 4.57 10.98 -11.11
C ARG A 53 3.70 12.09 -10.49
N LYS A 54 2.92 11.77 -9.44
CA LYS A 54 2.14 12.78 -8.70
C LYS A 54 3.04 13.71 -7.89
N SER A 55 4.10 13.18 -7.26
CA SER A 55 5.07 14.00 -6.50
C SER A 55 5.93 14.92 -7.37
N ALA A 56 6.24 14.51 -8.61
CA ALA A 56 7.07 15.30 -9.52
C ALA A 56 6.42 16.63 -9.99
N GLY A 57 5.09 16.77 -9.84
CA GLY A 57 4.35 17.97 -10.20
C GLY A 57 4.41 18.32 -11.71
N PRO A 58 3.65 19.33 -12.17
CA PRO A 58 3.65 19.77 -13.57
C PRO A 58 5.01 20.33 -14.03
N ASN A 59 5.92 20.67 -13.10
CA ASN A 59 7.20 21.29 -13.41
C ASN A 59 8.30 20.30 -13.83
N ALA A 60 8.14 18.99 -13.59
CA ALA A 60 9.11 17.98 -14.00
C ALA A 60 9.25 17.81 -15.53
N LYS A 61 8.32 18.35 -16.31
CA LYS A 61 8.42 18.41 -17.78
C LYS A 61 9.25 19.59 -18.30
N ARG A 62 9.50 20.63 -17.47
CA ARG A 62 10.21 21.85 -17.89
C ARG A 62 11.73 21.75 -17.79
N THR A 63 12.27 20.76 -17.08
CA THR A 63 13.74 20.62 -16.89
C THR A 63 14.45 19.81 -17.98
N ARG A 64 13.73 19.32 -19.01
CA ARG A 64 14.35 18.64 -20.17
C ARG A 64 14.55 19.55 -21.40
N SER A 65 14.40 20.86 -21.24
CA SER A 65 14.65 21.84 -22.29
C SER A 65 15.48 22.99 -21.75
N ARG A 66 16.72 22.71 -21.36
CA ARG A 66 17.82 23.68 -21.29
C ARG A 66 19.11 22.98 -21.65
#